data_AF-A0A8B6EAU2-F1
#
_entry.id   AF-A0A8B6EAU2-F1
#
_cell.length_a   1.000
_cell.length_b   1.000
_cell.length_c   1.000
_cell.angle_alpha   90.00
_cell.angle_beta   90.00
_cell.angle_gamma   90.00
#
_symmetry.space_group_name_H-M   'P 1'
#
loop_
_entity.id
_entity.type
_entity.pdbx_description
1 polymer ?
#
loop_
_entity_poly.entity_id
_entity_poly.type
_entity_poly.pdbx_seq_one_letter_code
_entity_poly.pdbx_strand_id
1 'polypeptide(L)'
;MAEVHSKDNGPVSPDCSCSYGEQHKESNLTLQPRCYSPSGTDCTWYQDCLEEKYKCSGSKDEYAMTFATKFCNLYTEHYGKFTTDGQTWVNAVRKCLQVTLVPILRPWRSLSCKEIKELAFDSHVPCYVHPNDKIPGVSICNLGPSDIFSVFWTLKSSILMSVDSSLKTINGFWKTIKQCAFFKSYSFDGDIRNIQMTVEHEGFEVIRRRRSVSEKSIRLSNDIVDHIAKQLNWDKKGIVWFSYDDNSTSITSQKLLINIFLADGNKYDLDQKNVLKSDLNATVADFQTKVQTGDLFGDTKDVCFKVISSQGCSDANCDVISFNVTANPFVKETSDHTPVKTNNKIYIIIGMSSLGLLVLVTIVSAIFCSHWKHGFGKTVK
;
A
#
# COMPACT_ATOMS: atom_id res chain seq x y z
N MET A 1 3.73 7.80 -38.22
CA MET A 1 4.94 6.95 -38.17
C MET A 1 4.71 5.66 -37.40
N ALA A 2 4.64 5.63 -36.07
CA ALA A 2 4.33 4.38 -35.34
C ALA A 2 2.91 3.84 -35.62
N GLU A 3 1.96 4.77 -35.80
CA GLU A 3 0.52 4.49 -35.94
C GLU A 3 0.11 3.90 -37.29
N VAL A 4 0.85 4.23 -38.36
CA VAL A 4 0.55 3.82 -39.74
C VAL A 4 1.63 2.87 -40.29
N HIS A 5 2.88 3.03 -39.85
CA HIS A 5 4.05 2.33 -40.41
C HIS A 5 4.72 1.38 -39.42
N SER A 6 4.21 1.25 -38.19
CA SER A 6 4.78 0.40 -37.14
C SER A 6 6.28 0.65 -36.89
N LYS A 7 6.71 1.91 -37.02
CA LYS A 7 8.08 2.35 -36.78
C LYS A 7 8.11 3.46 -35.72
N ASP A 8 8.92 3.23 -34.68
CA ASP A 8 9.05 4.16 -33.55
C ASP A 8 10.17 5.20 -33.76
N ASN A 9 10.99 5.04 -34.81
CA ASN A 9 12.00 5.99 -35.23
C ASN A 9 12.20 5.95 -36.76
N GLY A 10 12.79 7.03 -37.31
CA GLY A 10 13.12 7.15 -38.74
C GLY A 10 12.63 8.46 -39.39
N PRO A 11 12.93 8.67 -40.69
CA PRO A 11 12.47 9.83 -41.44
C PRO A 11 10.94 9.88 -41.48
N VAL A 12 10.35 11.07 -41.30
CA VAL A 12 8.89 11.26 -41.39
C VAL A 12 8.43 10.87 -42.78
N SER A 13 7.52 9.89 -42.87
CA SER A 13 6.96 9.45 -44.13
C SER A 13 6.10 10.57 -44.75
N PRO A 14 6.00 10.68 -46.08
CA PRO A 14 5.28 11.78 -46.74
C PRO A 14 3.80 11.90 -46.31
N ASP A 15 3.15 10.78 -46.01
CA ASP A 15 1.77 10.71 -45.51
C ASP A 15 1.61 11.15 -44.03
N CYS A 16 2.72 11.24 -43.30
CA CYS A 16 2.79 11.80 -41.95
C CYS A 16 3.45 13.19 -41.94
N SER A 17 3.77 13.75 -43.10
CA SER A 17 4.34 15.10 -43.20
C SER A 17 3.23 16.15 -43.09
N CYS A 18 3.46 17.20 -42.31
CA CYS A 18 2.51 18.30 -42.17
C CYS A 18 3.05 19.53 -42.91
N SER A 19 2.22 20.15 -43.75
CA SER A 19 2.51 21.47 -44.30
C SER A 19 2.02 22.57 -43.36
N TYR A 20 2.71 23.71 -43.33
CA TYR A 20 2.26 24.86 -42.53
C TYR A 20 0.87 25.33 -42.99
N GLY A 21 -0.13 25.25 -42.11
CA GLY A 21 -1.52 25.63 -42.40
C GLY A 21 -2.43 24.49 -42.89
N GLU A 22 -1.94 23.26 -43.03
CA GLU A 22 -2.81 22.11 -43.32
C GLU A 22 -3.66 21.75 -42.09
N GLN A 23 -4.98 21.75 -42.25
CA GLN A 23 -5.86 21.12 -41.27
C GLN A 23 -5.75 19.60 -41.42
N HIS A 24 -5.55 18.93 -40.28
CA HIS A 24 -5.47 17.48 -40.21
C HIS A 24 -6.72 16.88 -40.87
N LYS A 25 -6.57 16.11 -41.96
CA LYS A 25 -7.67 15.28 -42.47
C LYS A 25 -8.09 14.39 -41.31
N GLU A 26 -9.36 14.46 -40.91
CA GLU A 26 -9.92 13.66 -39.84
C GLU A 26 -9.69 12.18 -40.15
N SER A 27 -8.62 11.64 -39.57
CA SER A 27 -8.53 10.21 -39.32
C SER A 27 -9.75 9.82 -38.48
N ASN A 28 -10.30 8.63 -38.67
CA ASN A 28 -11.44 8.03 -37.93
C ASN A 28 -11.24 7.99 -36.39
N LEU A 29 -11.10 9.15 -35.75
CA LEU A 29 -10.93 9.34 -34.32
C LEU A 29 -12.30 9.54 -33.73
N THR A 30 -12.69 8.65 -32.83
CA THR A 30 -13.99 8.68 -32.15
C THR A 30 -13.97 9.58 -30.91
N LEU A 31 -12.81 10.05 -30.48
CA LEU A 31 -12.62 10.89 -29.30
C LEU A 31 -12.15 12.30 -29.68
N GLN A 32 -12.38 13.25 -28.78
CA GLN A 32 -11.96 14.64 -28.96
C GLN A 32 -10.43 14.76 -29.12
N PRO A 33 -9.90 15.74 -29.88
CA PRO A 33 -8.47 15.92 -30.09
C PRO A 33 -7.64 16.02 -28.79
N ARG A 34 -8.20 16.65 -27.73
CA ARG A 34 -7.55 16.75 -26.41
C ARG A 34 -7.23 15.39 -25.77
N CYS A 35 -7.94 14.33 -26.15
CA CYS A 35 -7.69 12.99 -25.65
C CYS A 35 -6.32 12.46 -26.10
N TYR A 36 -5.82 12.93 -27.24
CA TYR A 36 -4.55 12.49 -27.82
C TYR A 36 -3.38 13.44 -27.52
N SER A 37 -3.64 14.57 -26.86
CA SER A 37 -2.63 15.50 -26.37
C SER A 37 -3.07 16.07 -25.01
N PRO A 38 -3.13 15.23 -23.96
CA PRO A 38 -3.59 15.63 -22.63
C PRO A 38 -2.77 16.79 -22.07
N SER A 39 -3.35 17.77 -21.38
CA SER A 39 -2.57 18.84 -20.75
C SER A 39 -1.73 18.35 -19.56
N GLY A 40 -2.10 17.24 -18.94
CA GLY A 40 -1.54 16.76 -17.68
C GLY A 40 -2.21 17.36 -16.44
N THR A 41 -2.84 18.52 -16.55
CA THR A 41 -3.47 19.20 -15.40
C THR A 41 -4.99 19.08 -15.40
N ASP A 42 -5.59 18.70 -16.53
CA ASP A 42 -7.02 18.46 -16.67
C ASP A 42 -7.36 17.04 -16.19
N CYS A 43 -7.96 16.94 -15.01
CA CYS A 43 -8.36 15.67 -14.41
C CYS A 43 -9.61 15.06 -15.09
N THR A 44 -10.40 15.85 -15.81
CA THR A 44 -11.57 15.35 -16.56
C THR A 44 -11.17 14.44 -17.72
N TRP A 45 -9.91 14.51 -18.17
CA TRP A 45 -9.37 13.63 -19.23
C TRP A 45 -9.57 12.14 -18.93
N TYR A 46 -9.45 11.71 -17.66
CA TYR A 46 -9.68 10.31 -17.31
C TYR A 46 -11.12 9.87 -17.57
N GLN A 47 -12.09 10.75 -17.30
CA GLN A 47 -13.50 10.50 -17.56
C GLN A 47 -13.80 10.61 -19.06
N ASP A 48 -13.49 11.76 -19.66
CA ASP A 48 -13.97 12.12 -20.99
C ASP A 48 -13.21 11.43 -22.14
N CYS A 49 -12.07 10.82 -21.84
CA CYS A 49 -11.24 10.13 -22.82
C CYS A 49 -11.03 8.66 -22.51
N LEU A 50 -10.50 8.33 -21.33
CA LEU A 50 -10.18 6.94 -20.99
C LEU A 50 -11.45 6.14 -20.66
N GLU A 51 -12.31 6.69 -19.80
CA GLU A 51 -13.57 6.04 -19.42
C GLU A 51 -14.58 6.05 -20.57
N GLU A 52 -14.70 7.15 -21.31
CA GLU A 52 -15.57 7.20 -22.51
C GLU A 52 -15.22 6.10 -23.53
N LYS A 53 -13.92 5.83 -23.72
CA LYS A 53 -13.47 4.78 -24.64
C LYS A 53 -13.79 3.37 -24.13
N TYR A 54 -13.47 3.08 -22.88
CA TYR A 54 -13.40 1.70 -22.40
C TYR A 54 -14.54 1.28 -21.48
N LYS A 55 -15.27 2.25 -20.90
CA LYS A 55 -16.49 2.04 -20.10
C LYS A 55 -16.30 1.00 -19.00
N CYS A 56 -15.24 1.17 -18.22
CA CYS A 56 -14.85 0.26 -17.14
C CYS A 56 -15.58 0.51 -15.82
N SER A 57 -16.39 1.57 -15.74
CA SER A 57 -17.18 1.97 -14.56
C SER A 57 -18.02 0.81 -14.02
N GLY A 58 -18.01 0.61 -12.70
CA GLY A 58 -18.74 -0.45 -12.02
C GLY A 58 -18.07 -1.82 -12.08
N SER A 59 -16.95 -1.97 -12.78
CA SER A 59 -16.15 -3.18 -12.73
C SER A 59 -15.16 -3.15 -11.54
N LYS A 60 -14.73 -4.33 -11.07
CA LYS A 60 -13.64 -4.44 -10.08
C LYS A 60 -12.30 -3.87 -10.59
N ASP A 61 -12.19 -3.64 -11.90
CA ASP A 61 -11.01 -3.16 -12.59
C ASP A 61 -11.13 -1.69 -13.02
N GLU A 62 -12.10 -0.97 -12.46
CA GLU A 62 -12.28 0.47 -12.67
C GLU A 62 -11.10 1.26 -12.10
N TYR A 63 -10.26 1.81 -13.00
CA TYR A 63 -9.10 2.63 -12.65
C TYR A 63 -9.39 4.13 -12.80
N ALA A 64 -10.02 4.52 -13.92
CA ALA A 64 -10.14 5.90 -14.34
C ALA A 64 -10.82 6.76 -13.27
N MET A 65 -12.01 6.37 -12.82
CA MET A 65 -12.80 7.19 -11.92
C MET A 65 -12.43 7.02 -10.46
N THR A 66 -12.30 5.78 -9.99
CA THR A 66 -12.10 5.48 -8.56
C THR A 66 -10.70 5.82 -8.07
N PHE A 67 -9.70 5.77 -8.97
CA PHE A 67 -8.31 6.07 -8.64
C PHE A 67 -7.85 7.34 -9.35
N ALA A 68 -7.74 7.32 -10.68
CA ALA A 68 -6.98 8.34 -11.41
C ALA A 68 -7.60 9.75 -11.29
N THR A 69 -8.91 9.86 -11.51
CA THR A 69 -9.67 11.11 -11.34
C THR A 69 -9.62 11.58 -9.89
N LYS A 70 -9.88 10.68 -8.93
CA LYS A 70 -9.84 11.00 -7.49
C LYS A 70 -8.50 11.62 -7.09
N PHE A 71 -7.39 10.94 -7.35
CA PHE A 71 -6.07 11.42 -6.91
C PHE A 71 -5.60 12.64 -7.71
N CYS A 72 -5.93 12.73 -9.00
CA CYS A 72 -5.67 13.94 -9.78
C CYS A 72 -6.37 15.17 -9.18
N ASN A 73 -7.62 15.01 -8.75
CA ASN A 73 -8.38 16.08 -8.10
C ASN A 73 -7.77 16.44 -6.74
N LEU A 74 -7.40 15.46 -5.91
CA LEU A 74 -6.73 15.73 -4.63
C LEU A 74 -5.46 16.57 -4.80
N TYR A 75 -4.62 16.25 -5.77
CA TYR A 75 -3.42 17.04 -6.06
C TYR A 75 -3.72 18.43 -6.62
N THR A 76 -4.87 18.60 -7.29
CA THR A 76 -5.32 19.90 -7.80
C THR A 76 -5.88 20.77 -6.66
N GLU A 77 -6.74 20.21 -5.82
CA GLU A 77 -7.35 20.88 -4.66
C GLU A 77 -6.29 21.30 -3.63
N HIS A 78 -5.26 20.48 -3.45
CA HIS A 78 -4.18 20.73 -2.50
C HIS A 78 -2.88 21.19 -3.16
N TYR A 79 -2.92 21.68 -4.39
CA TYR A 79 -1.73 22.06 -5.15
C TYR A 79 -0.82 23.06 -4.39
N GLY A 80 -1.44 24.01 -3.67
CA GLY A 80 -0.73 25.00 -2.86
C GLY A 80 -0.02 24.44 -1.62
N LYS A 81 -0.25 23.19 -1.22
CA LYS A 81 0.49 22.54 -0.12
C LYS A 81 1.87 22.04 -0.56
N PHE A 82 2.11 21.90 -1.87
CA PHE A 82 3.39 21.46 -2.40
C PHE A 82 4.36 22.64 -2.53
N THR A 83 5.65 22.37 -2.33
CA THR A 83 6.71 23.33 -2.66
C THR A 83 6.76 23.62 -4.17
N THR A 84 7.54 24.61 -4.63
CA THR A 84 7.71 24.89 -6.06
C THR A 84 8.25 23.67 -6.84
N ASP A 85 9.17 22.91 -6.24
CA ASP A 85 9.70 21.68 -6.84
C ASP A 85 8.63 20.58 -6.85
N GLY A 86 7.88 20.43 -5.76
CA GLY A 86 6.75 19.51 -5.67
C GLY A 86 5.66 19.82 -6.71
N GLN A 87 5.32 21.09 -6.90
CA GLN A 87 4.36 21.57 -7.89
C GLN A 87 4.80 21.26 -9.33
N THR A 88 6.09 21.44 -9.61
CA THR A 88 6.70 21.11 -10.91
C THR A 88 6.65 19.61 -11.15
N TRP A 89 7.00 18.81 -10.13
CA TRP A 89 6.97 17.36 -10.20
C TRP A 89 5.53 16.82 -10.37
N VAL A 90 4.55 17.31 -9.61
CA VAL A 90 3.14 16.90 -9.72
C VAL A 90 2.62 17.15 -11.15
N ASN A 91 2.92 18.31 -11.75
CA ASN A 91 2.52 18.60 -13.12
C ASN A 91 3.15 17.63 -14.13
N ALA A 92 4.45 17.40 -14.00
CA ALA A 92 5.19 16.52 -14.90
C ALA A 92 4.69 15.07 -14.79
N VAL A 93 4.46 14.58 -13.58
CA VAL A 93 3.93 13.23 -13.31
C VAL A 93 2.55 13.06 -13.89
N ARG A 94 1.60 13.96 -13.60
CA ARG A 94 0.23 13.83 -14.13
C ARG A 94 0.22 13.83 -15.66
N LYS A 95 1.05 14.67 -16.29
CA LYS A 95 1.27 14.65 -17.74
C LYS A 95 1.81 13.30 -18.21
N CYS A 96 2.87 12.79 -17.58
CA CYS A 96 3.48 11.50 -17.92
C CYS A 96 2.46 10.35 -17.86
N LEU A 97 1.66 10.29 -16.79
CA LEU A 97 0.63 9.27 -16.58
C LEU A 97 -0.44 9.32 -17.68
N GLN A 98 -0.95 10.51 -18.01
CA GLN A 98 -1.94 10.65 -19.09
C GLN A 98 -1.34 10.32 -20.46
N VAL A 99 -0.15 10.82 -20.77
CA VAL A 99 0.54 10.54 -22.05
C VAL A 99 0.82 9.06 -22.24
N THR A 100 1.21 8.34 -21.19
CA THR A 100 1.45 6.89 -21.23
C THR A 100 0.21 6.11 -21.66
N LEU A 101 -0.98 6.64 -21.37
CA LEU A 101 -2.27 6.02 -21.73
C LEU A 101 -2.80 6.48 -23.09
N VAL A 102 -2.23 7.50 -23.73
CA VAL A 102 -2.65 7.96 -25.07
C VAL A 102 -2.58 6.86 -26.14
N PRO A 103 -1.53 6.02 -26.23
CA PRO A 103 -1.43 4.99 -27.25
C PRO A 103 -2.59 4.00 -27.24
N ILE A 104 -3.14 3.69 -26.06
CA ILE A 104 -4.27 2.78 -25.95
C ILE A 104 -5.57 3.45 -26.38
N LEU A 105 -5.67 4.78 -26.45
CA LEU A 105 -6.87 5.47 -26.94
C LEU A 105 -7.06 5.36 -28.47
N ARG A 106 -6.08 4.85 -29.20
CA ARG A 106 -6.16 4.72 -30.67
C ARG A 106 -7.20 3.69 -31.13
N PRO A 107 -7.93 3.91 -32.24
CA PRO A 107 -9.05 3.05 -32.65
C PRO A 107 -8.71 1.56 -32.80
N TRP A 108 -7.49 1.22 -33.21
CA TRP A 108 -7.03 -0.16 -33.43
C TRP A 108 -6.53 -0.86 -32.16
N ARG A 109 -6.45 -0.16 -31.02
CA ARG A 109 -6.11 -0.76 -29.72
C ARG A 109 -7.39 -1.01 -28.94
N SER A 110 -7.58 -2.26 -28.55
CA SER A 110 -8.64 -2.70 -27.65
C SER A 110 -8.00 -3.54 -26.54
N LEU A 111 -8.19 -3.11 -25.30
CA LEU A 111 -7.68 -3.74 -24.09
C LEU A 111 -8.88 -3.99 -23.17
N SER A 112 -8.79 -5.01 -22.34
CA SER A 112 -9.71 -5.22 -21.22
C SER A 112 -9.47 -4.20 -20.11
N CYS A 113 -10.47 -3.95 -19.27
CA CYS A 113 -10.34 -3.08 -18.09
C CYS A 113 -9.19 -3.50 -17.17
N LYS A 114 -8.95 -4.82 -17.06
CA LYS A 114 -7.83 -5.37 -16.29
C LYS A 114 -6.48 -4.96 -16.88
N GLU A 115 -6.29 -5.11 -18.19
CA GLU A 115 -5.04 -4.74 -18.87
C GLU A 115 -4.79 -3.23 -18.79
N ILE A 116 -5.84 -2.41 -18.90
CA ILE A 116 -5.75 -0.96 -18.74
C ILE A 116 -5.29 -0.59 -17.33
N LYS A 117 -5.88 -1.22 -16.33
CA LYS A 117 -5.53 -1.01 -14.92
C LYS A 117 -4.09 -1.41 -14.64
N GLU A 118 -3.64 -2.57 -15.14
CA GLU A 118 -2.26 -3.03 -15.01
C GLU A 118 -1.29 -2.05 -15.68
N LEU A 119 -1.54 -1.69 -16.95
CA LEU A 119 -0.74 -0.71 -17.68
C LEU A 119 -0.65 0.64 -16.94
N ALA A 120 -1.77 1.12 -16.40
CA ALA A 120 -1.82 2.40 -15.73
C ALA A 120 -1.02 2.38 -14.42
N PHE A 121 -1.15 1.34 -13.60
CA PHE A 121 -0.36 1.21 -12.37
C PHE A 121 1.14 0.99 -12.65
N ASP A 122 1.48 0.23 -13.68
CA ASP A 122 2.89 0.00 -14.06
C ASP A 122 3.59 1.28 -14.54
N SER A 123 2.83 2.28 -15.01
CA SER A 123 3.37 3.59 -15.42
C SER A 123 3.78 4.50 -14.26
N HIS A 124 3.29 4.26 -13.03
CA HIS A 124 3.48 5.18 -11.90
C HIS A 124 4.94 5.35 -11.51
N VAL A 125 5.64 4.25 -11.21
CA VAL A 125 7.05 4.32 -10.77
C VAL A 125 7.93 4.98 -11.83
N PRO A 126 7.89 4.58 -13.12
CA PRO A 126 8.62 5.29 -14.17
C PRO A 126 8.30 6.79 -14.22
N CYS A 127 7.03 7.17 -14.16
CA CYS A 127 6.64 8.58 -14.17
C CYS A 127 7.07 9.32 -12.90
N TYR A 128 7.18 8.68 -11.73
CA TYR A 128 7.67 9.33 -10.51
C TYR A 128 9.16 9.62 -10.54
N VAL A 129 9.94 8.73 -11.16
CA VAL A 129 11.40 8.86 -11.26
C VAL A 129 11.80 9.76 -12.42
N HIS A 130 11.17 9.59 -13.58
CA HIS A 130 11.46 10.30 -14.83
C HIS A 130 10.16 10.75 -15.53
N PRO A 131 9.43 11.73 -14.95
CA PRO A 131 8.17 12.21 -15.54
C PRO A 131 8.37 12.95 -16.87
N ASN A 132 9.56 13.48 -17.12
CA ASN A 132 9.86 14.22 -18.34
C ASN A 132 11.36 14.15 -18.68
N ASP A 133 11.70 13.36 -19.68
CA ASP A 133 13.09 13.21 -20.15
C ASP A 133 13.71 14.53 -20.66
N LYS A 134 12.89 15.54 -20.96
CA LYS A 134 13.33 16.86 -21.45
C LYS A 134 13.63 17.85 -20.33
N ILE A 135 13.23 17.57 -19.08
CA ILE A 135 13.49 18.44 -17.93
C ILE A 135 14.38 17.68 -16.95
N PRO A 136 15.72 17.77 -17.11
CA PRO A 136 16.64 17.14 -16.17
C PRO A 136 16.43 17.69 -14.77
N GLY A 137 16.44 16.82 -13.76
CA GLY A 137 16.28 17.20 -12.36
C GLY A 137 14.86 17.12 -11.81
N VAL A 138 13.83 16.87 -12.62
CA VAL A 138 12.48 16.58 -12.09
C VAL A 138 12.40 15.08 -11.76
N SER A 139 12.44 14.74 -10.49
CA SER A 139 12.36 13.36 -9.99
C SER A 139 11.85 13.35 -8.56
N ILE A 140 11.19 12.26 -8.14
CA ILE A 140 10.78 12.08 -6.74
C ILE A 140 11.98 12.20 -5.78
N CYS A 141 13.16 11.73 -6.19
CA CYS A 141 14.36 11.78 -5.34
C CYS A 141 14.92 13.19 -5.12
N ASN A 142 14.44 14.18 -5.88
CA ASN A 142 14.87 15.57 -5.77
C ASN A 142 13.85 16.42 -4.99
N LEU A 143 12.77 15.83 -4.49
CA LEU A 143 11.78 16.53 -3.69
C LEU A 143 12.19 16.59 -2.21
N GLY A 144 11.66 17.60 -1.52
CA GLY A 144 11.76 17.69 -0.06
C GLY A 144 10.90 16.63 0.64
N PRO A 145 11.23 16.26 1.90
CA PRO A 145 10.49 15.23 2.64
C PRO A 145 8.99 15.49 2.72
N SER A 146 8.57 16.74 2.94
CA SER A 146 7.15 17.08 3.04
C SER A 146 6.36 16.71 1.79
N ASP A 147 6.87 17.04 0.60
CA ASP A 147 6.18 16.73 -0.66
C ASP A 147 6.11 15.22 -0.87
N ILE A 148 7.20 14.51 -0.61
CA ILE A 148 7.29 13.05 -0.79
C ILE A 148 6.30 12.34 0.13
N PHE A 149 6.27 12.72 1.40
CA PHE A 149 5.35 12.11 2.36
C PHE A 149 3.91 12.48 2.07
N SER A 150 3.62 13.70 1.60
CA SER A 150 2.27 14.05 1.14
C SER A 150 1.81 13.17 -0.02
N VAL A 151 2.66 12.94 -1.02
CA VAL A 151 2.35 12.01 -2.13
C VAL A 151 2.18 10.58 -1.62
N PHE A 152 3.12 10.10 -0.80
CA PHE A 152 3.11 8.73 -0.31
C PHE A 152 1.87 8.39 0.50
N TRP A 153 1.53 9.22 1.48
CA TRP A 153 0.39 8.97 2.37
C TRP A 153 -0.94 9.12 1.65
N THR A 154 -1.04 10.11 0.75
CA THR A 154 -2.20 10.25 -0.14
C THR A 154 -2.39 9.02 -1.02
N LEU A 155 -1.33 8.48 -1.63
CA LEU A 155 -1.46 7.24 -2.40
C LEU A 155 -1.73 6.03 -1.50
N LYS A 156 -1.17 5.96 -0.29
CA LYS A 156 -1.43 4.87 0.66
C LYS A 156 -2.90 4.76 1.03
N SER A 157 -3.63 5.87 1.15
CA SER A 157 -5.08 5.84 1.42
C SER A 157 -5.86 5.09 0.32
N SER A 158 -5.32 5.02 -0.91
CA SER A 158 -5.88 4.20 -1.99
C SER A 158 -5.85 2.69 -1.70
N ILE A 159 -4.95 2.20 -0.83
CA ILE A 159 -4.84 0.75 -0.52
C ILE A 159 -6.10 0.24 0.15
N LEU A 160 -6.84 1.12 0.85
CA LEU A 160 -8.16 0.80 1.41
C LEU A 160 -9.17 0.37 0.33
N MET A 161 -8.88 0.60 -0.95
CA MET A 161 -9.69 0.17 -2.09
C MET A 161 -9.36 -1.27 -2.56
N SER A 162 -8.42 -1.97 -1.91
CA SER A 162 -8.15 -3.42 -2.01
C SER A 162 -7.87 -3.99 -3.40
N VAL A 163 -6.92 -3.41 -4.14
CA VAL A 163 -6.40 -4.02 -5.38
C VAL A 163 -4.94 -4.41 -5.23
N ASP A 164 -4.63 -5.65 -5.61
CA ASP A 164 -3.28 -6.19 -5.80
C ASP A 164 -2.32 -5.22 -6.52
N SER A 165 -2.79 -4.52 -7.55
CA SER A 165 -1.99 -3.56 -8.35
C SER A 165 -1.65 -2.27 -7.58
N SER A 166 -2.56 -1.77 -6.73
CA SER A 166 -2.30 -0.58 -5.90
C SER A 166 -1.22 -0.88 -4.86
N LEU A 167 -1.27 -2.08 -4.26
CA LEU A 167 -0.22 -2.55 -3.35
C LEU A 167 1.14 -2.61 -4.05
N LYS A 168 1.21 -3.16 -5.27
CA LYS A 168 2.46 -3.20 -6.05
C LYS A 168 3.00 -1.81 -6.31
N THR A 169 2.14 -0.88 -6.70
CA THR A 169 2.49 0.51 -6.98
C THR A 169 3.11 1.18 -5.77
N ILE A 170 2.49 1.05 -4.60
CA ILE A 170 2.95 1.72 -3.39
C ILE A 170 4.22 1.08 -2.84
N ASN A 171 4.36 -0.24 -2.96
CA ASN A 171 5.63 -0.89 -2.65
C ASN A 171 6.74 -0.51 -3.63
N GLY A 172 6.44 -0.39 -4.92
CA GLY A 172 7.38 0.10 -5.92
C GLY A 172 7.81 1.54 -5.64
N PHE A 173 6.86 2.39 -5.26
CA PHE A 173 7.11 3.76 -4.85
C PHE A 173 7.97 3.83 -3.58
N TRP A 174 7.64 3.01 -2.58
CA TRP A 174 8.41 2.88 -1.36
C TRP A 174 9.86 2.45 -1.60
N LYS A 175 10.05 1.38 -2.41
CA LYS A 175 11.38 0.90 -2.81
C LYS A 175 12.19 1.97 -3.54
N THR A 176 11.53 2.77 -4.37
CA THR A 176 12.14 3.90 -5.08
C THR A 176 12.57 4.98 -4.09
N ILE A 177 11.69 5.41 -3.19
CA ILE A 177 12.00 6.43 -2.17
C ILE A 177 13.17 6.00 -1.28
N LYS A 178 13.21 4.73 -0.85
CA LYS A 178 14.32 4.18 -0.04
C LYS A 178 15.69 4.30 -0.71
N GLN A 179 15.74 4.35 -2.04
CA GLN A 179 16.99 4.49 -2.78
C GLN A 179 17.44 5.95 -2.90
N CYS A 180 16.55 6.91 -2.68
CA CYS A 180 16.87 8.34 -2.76
C CYS A 180 17.80 8.76 -1.60
N ALA A 181 18.71 9.69 -1.89
CA ALA A 181 19.70 10.16 -0.92
C ALA A 181 19.07 10.81 0.32
N PHE A 182 18.03 11.64 0.13
CA PHE A 182 17.36 12.34 1.24
C PHE A 182 16.82 11.35 2.29
N PHE A 183 16.28 10.21 1.85
CA PHE A 183 15.63 9.25 2.74
C PHE A 183 16.63 8.62 3.71
N LYS A 184 17.85 8.35 3.23
CA LYS A 184 18.95 7.81 4.05
C LYS A 184 19.40 8.79 5.14
N SER A 185 19.23 10.09 4.91
CA SER A 185 19.60 11.15 5.87
C SER A 185 18.44 11.69 6.71
N TYR A 186 17.21 11.22 6.47
CA TYR A 186 16.03 11.73 7.15
C TYR A 186 15.93 11.21 8.59
N SER A 187 15.62 12.11 9.53
CA SER A 187 15.39 11.74 10.93
C SER A 187 13.91 11.43 11.18
N PHE A 188 13.63 10.24 11.71
CA PHE A 188 12.30 9.72 12.01
C PHE A 188 11.84 9.97 13.46
N ASP A 189 12.33 11.05 14.08
CA ASP A 189 11.94 11.48 15.42
C ASP A 189 10.92 12.65 15.41
N GLY A 190 10.56 13.15 14.21
CA GLY A 190 9.69 14.32 14.00
C GLY A 190 8.21 14.01 13.75
N ASP A 191 7.69 14.31 12.56
CA ASP A 191 6.28 14.06 12.20
C ASP A 191 6.03 12.67 11.58
N ILE A 192 7.07 11.83 11.59
CA ILE A 192 7.04 10.45 11.12
C ILE A 192 7.83 9.62 12.11
N ARG A 193 7.38 8.41 12.41
CA ARG A 193 8.09 7.42 13.24
C ARG A 193 8.40 6.19 12.40
N ASN A 194 9.61 5.67 12.54
CA ASN A 194 9.99 4.37 12.01
C ASN A 194 10.07 3.38 13.19
N ILE A 195 9.28 2.31 13.13
CA ILE A 195 9.23 1.28 14.17
C ILE A 195 9.48 -0.06 13.51
N GLN A 196 10.42 -0.83 14.04
CA GLN A 196 10.63 -2.21 13.66
C GLN A 196 10.10 -3.11 14.76
N MET A 197 9.29 -4.11 14.41
CA MET A 197 8.75 -5.08 15.36
C MET A 197 9.01 -6.51 14.92
N THR A 198 9.24 -7.39 15.89
CA THR A 198 9.29 -8.82 15.66
C THR A 198 7.98 -9.44 16.11
N VAL A 199 7.38 -10.21 15.22
CA VAL A 199 6.10 -10.87 15.43
C VAL A 199 6.30 -12.38 15.36
N GLU A 200 5.83 -13.10 16.36
CA GLU A 200 5.70 -14.55 16.31
C GLU A 200 4.34 -14.91 15.70
N HIS A 201 4.32 -15.89 14.80
CA HIS A 201 3.10 -16.28 14.09
C HIS A 201 2.99 -17.79 13.85
N GLU A 202 1.75 -18.29 13.82
CA GLU A 202 1.40 -19.68 13.53
C GLU A 202 0.29 -19.77 12.44
N GLY A 203 0.27 -20.87 11.67
CA GLY A 203 -0.74 -21.11 10.62
C GLY A 203 -0.24 -20.93 9.18
N PHE A 204 1.02 -20.49 8.99
CA PHE A 204 1.56 -20.12 7.68
C PHE A 204 1.75 -21.31 6.70
N GLU A 205 1.71 -22.57 7.15
CA GLU A 205 1.94 -23.75 6.29
C GLU A 205 0.93 -23.90 5.14
N VAL A 206 -0.26 -23.30 5.24
CA VAL A 206 -1.32 -23.36 4.22
C VAL A 206 -1.02 -22.45 3.00
N ILE A 207 -0.08 -21.52 3.12
CA ILE A 207 0.12 -20.42 2.17
C ILE A 207 1.12 -20.80 1.05
N ARG A 208 1.75 -21.98 1.06
CA ARG A 208 2.84 -22.32 0.12
C ARG A 208 2.42 -22.49 -1.36
N ARG A 209 1.12 -22.49 -1.69
CA ARG A 209 0.62 -22.71 -3.06
C ARG A 209 0.20 -21.38 -3.71
N ARG A 210 0.79 -21.05 -4.89
CA ARG A 210 0.26 -20.14 -5.95
C ARG A 210 0.65 -18.63 -6.05
N ARG A 211 1.57 -18.03 -5.27
CA ARG A 211 2.08 -16.65 -5.52
C ARG A 211 3.56 -16.49 -5.13
N SER A 212 4.23 -15.45 -5.62
CA SER A 212 5.59 -15.11 -5.20
C SER A 212 5.63 -14.84 -3.69
N VAL A 213 6.70 -15.29 -3.03
CA VAL A 213 6.85 -15.23 -1.55
C VAL A 213 6.78 -13.78 -1.04
N SER A 214 7.34 -12.83 -1.80
CA SER A 214 7.35 -11.40 -1.45
C SER A 214 5.96 -10.76 -1.38
N GLU A 215 5.06 -11.02 -2.34
CA GLU A 215 3.71 -10.41 -2.34
C GLU A 215 2.86 -10.89 -1.16
N LYS A 216 3.08 -12.12 -0.70
CA LYS A 216 2.37 -12.69 0.46
C LYS A 216 2.88 -12.12 1.78
N SER A 217 4.20 -11.96 1.91
CA SER A 217 4.79 -11.34 3.11
C SER A 217 4.26 -9.92 3.32
N ILE A 218 4.17 -9.13 2.23
CA ILE A 218 3.69 -7.75 2.30
C ILE A 218 2.22 -7.69 2.74
N ARG A 219 1.36 -8.56 2.21
CA ARG A 219 -0.05 -8.61 2.65
C ARG A 219 -0.16 -8.97 4.11
N LEU A 220 0.52 -10.03 4.53
CA LEU A 220 0.48 -10.47 5.91
C LEU A 220 0.96 -9.36 6.86
N SER A 221 2.04 -8.67 6.50
CA SER A 221 2.56 -7.53 7.26
C SER A 221 1.56 -6.38 7.35
N ASN A 222 0.81 -6.10 6.27
CA ASN A 222 -0.25 -5.09 6.29
C ASN A 222 -1.44 -5.53 7.14
N ASP A 223 -1.89 -6.78 7.02
CA ASP A 223 -3.03 -7.31 7.77
C ASP A 223 -2.76 -7.33 9.29
N ILE A 224 -1.55 -7.73 9.70
CA ILE A 224 -1.10 -7.70 11.11
C ILE A 224 -1.11 -6.26 11.63
N VAL A 225 -0.54 -5.33 10.88
CA VAL A 225 -0.42 -3.92 11.31
C VAL A 225 -1.78 -3.23 11.32
N ASP A 226 -2.67 -3.53 10.38
CA ASP A 226 -4.05 -3.04 10.38
C ASP A 226 -4.83 -3.56 11.60
N HIS A 227 -4.57 -4.80 12.03
CA HIS A 227 -5.14 -5.35 13.26
C HIS A 227 -4.64 -4.61 14.50
N ILE A 228 -3.33 -4.35 14.60
CA ILE A 228 -2.73 -3.56 15.68
C ILE A 228 -3.27 -2.12 15.68
N ALA A 229 -3.36 -1.50 14.52
CA ALA A 229 -3.88 -0.14 14.36
C ALA A 229 -5.32 -0.02 14.89
N LYS A 230 -6.16 -1.02 14.62
CA LYS A 230 -7.52 -1.11 15.18
C LYS A 230 -7.52 -1.29 16.70
N GLN A 231 -6.66 -2.16 17.23
CA GLN A 231 -6.54 -2.36 18.68
C GLN A 231 -6.12 -1.08 19.41
N LEU A 232 -5.21 -0.30 18.80
CA LEU A 232 -4.68 0.94 19.37
C LEU A 232 -5.45 2.20 18.97
N ASN A 233 -6.54 2.04 18.18
CA ASN A 233 -7.37 3.12 17.65
C ASN A 233 -6.56 4.22 16.93
N TRP A 234 -5.59 3.84 16.10
CA TRP A 234 -4.74 4.78 15.36
C TRP A 234 -5.54 5.69 14.41
N ASP A 235 -6.56 5.13 13.76
CA ASP A 235 -7.52 5.85 12.92
C ASP A 235 -8.20 7.01 13.68
N LYS A 236 -8.69 6.75 14.90
CA LYS A 236 -9.33 7.76 15.75
C LYS A 236 -8.34 8.80 16.30
N LYS A 237 -7.05 8.46 16.33
CA LYS A 237 -5.95 9.33 16.75
C LYS A 237 -5.36 10.15 15.57
N GLY A 238 -5.91 10.01 14.37
CA GLY A 238 -5.43 10.71 13.17
C GLY A 238 -4.06 10.23 12.68
N ILE A 239 -3.69 8.99 13.02
CA ILE A 239 -2.44 8.37 12.63
C ILE A 239 -2.66 7.63 11.31
N VAL A 240 -1.80 7.87 10.33
CA VAL A 240 -1.68 7.01 9.14
C VAL A 240 -0.47 6.09 9.30
N TRP A 241 -0.58 4.88 8.76
CA TRP A 241 0.45 3.87 8.90
C TRP A 241 0.69 3.08 7.61
N PHE A 242 1.93 2.61 7.47
CA PHE A 242 2.37 1.77 6.37
C PHE A 242 3.35 0.75 6.88
N SER A 243 3.15 -0.52 6.51
CA SER A 243 4.09 -1.58 6.83
C SER A 243 4.74 -2.17 5.59
N TYR A 244 6.00 -2.56 5.76
CA TYR A 244 6.78 -3.19 4.71
C TYR A 244 7.77 -4.19 5.31
N ASP A 245 8.11 -5.17 4.48
CA ASP A 245 9.12 -6.18 4.74
C ASP A 245 10.35 -5.84 3.90
N ASP A 246 11.52 -5.85 4.52
CA ASP A 246 12.80 -5.56 3.88
C ASP A 246 13.42 -6.81 3.24
N ASN A 247 12.62 -7.61 2.53
CA ASN A 247 13.05 -8.69 1.62
C ASN A 247 14.05 -9.74 2.20
N SER A 248 14.38 -9.70 3.49
CA SER A 248 15.51 -10.45 4.08
C SER A 248 15.08 -11.57 5.02
N THR A 249 13.80 -11.68 5.37
CA THR A 249 13.31 -12.85 6.08
C THR A 249 12.67 -13.81 5.09
N SER A 250 13.40 -14.87 4.76
CA SER A 250 12.77 -16.13 4.35
C SER A 250 11.60 -16.37 5.32
N ILE A 251 10.38 -16.57 4.82
CA ILE A 251 9.19 -16.87 5.65
C ILE A 251 9.30 -18.31 6.21
N THR A 252 10.41 -18.55 6.89
CA THR A 252 10.85 -19.79 7.49
C THR A 252 11.45 -19.40 8.84
N SER A 253 11.01 -20.08 9.89
CA SER A 253 10.97 -19.63 11.30
C SER A 253 9.66 -18.89 11.61
N GLN A 254 9.07 -19.20 12.75
CA GLN A 254 7.78 -18.69 13.25
C GLN A 254 7.78 -17.18 13.54
N LYS A 255 8.76 -16.44 13.02
CA LYS A 255 9.00 -15.04 13.33
C LYS A 255 9.08 -14.21 12.06
N LEU A 256 8.41 -13.07 12.09
CA LEU A 256 8.35 -12.08 11.01
C LEU A 256 8.86 -10.74 11.55
N LEU A 257 9.78 -10.12 10.81
CA LEU A 257 10.25 -8.77 11.09
C LEU A 257 9.41 -7.80 10.25
N ILE A 258 8.71 -6.88 10.90
CA ILE A 258 7.84 -5.91 10.23
C ILE A 258 8.34 -4.51 10.56
N ASN A 259 8.58 -3.71 9.53
CA ASN A 259 8.81 -2.28 9.68
C ASN A 259 7.48 -1.53 9.50
N ILE A 260 7.26 -0.51 10.31
CA ILE A 260 6.06 0.32 10.36
C ILE A 260 6.48 1.79 10.32
N PHE A 261 5.92 2.53 9.37
CA PHE A 261 5.90 3.98 9.44
C PHE A 261 4.59 4.46 10.03
N LEU A 262 4.67 5.38 10.98
CA LEU A 262 3.53 6.16 11.48
C LEU A 262 3.73 7.61 11.10
N ALA A 263 2.67 8.29 10.69
CA ALA A 263 2.72 9.73 10.42
C ALA A 263 1.41 10.43 10.82
N ASP A 264 1.48 11.75 10.91
CA ASP A 264 0.29 12.58 11.09
C ASP A 264 -0.54 12.62 9.80
N GLY A 265 -1.72 12.01 9.84
CA GLY A 265 -2.65 11.97 8.72
C GLY A 265 -3.13 13.35 8.30
N ASN A 266 -3.36 14.26 9.26
CA ASN A 266 -3.78 15.64 8.95
C ASN A 266 -2.70 16.39 8.17
N LYS A 267 -1.43 16.12 8.46
CA LYS A 267 -0.30 16.77 7.81
C LYS A 267 -0.06 16.25 6.40
N TYR A 268 -0.09 14.93 6.20
CA TYR A 268 0.40 14.32 4.96
C TYR A 268 -0.66 13.64 4.09
N ASP A 269 -1.76 13.13 4.64
CA ASP A 269 -2.80 12.47 3.82
C ASP A 269 -3.78 13.51 3.27
N LEU A 270 -3.69 13.80 1.98
CA LEU A 270 -4.55 14.79 1.33
C LEU A 270 -6.00 14.32 1.18
N ASP A 271 -6.27 13.01 1.28
CA ASP A 271 -7.63 12.46 1.21
C ASP A 271 -8.38 12.60 2.55
N GLN A 272 -7.66 12.89 3.64
CA GLN A 272 -8.26 13.01 4.98
C GLN A 272 -8.83 14.40 5.25
N LYS A 273 -10.17 14.47 5.33
CA LYS A 273 -10.89 15.67 5.74
C LYS A 273 -11.14 15.64 7.25
N ASN A 274 -10.82 16.73 7.94
CA ASN A 274 -11.18 16.98 9.35
C ASN A 274 -10.60 16.00 10.38
N VAL A 275 -9.38 15.51 10.15
CA VAL A 275 -8.70 14.63 11.10
C VAL A 275 -7.98 15.46 12.16
N LEU A 276 -8.11 15.05 13.42
CA LEU A 276 -7.39 15.66 14.55
C LEU A 276 -5.89 15.59 14.30
N LYS A 277 -5.16 16.64 14.68
CA LYS A 277 -3.69 16.59 14.71
C LYS A 277 -3.26 15.42 15.59
N SER A 278 -2.40 14.58 15.05
CA SER A 278 -1.97 13.37 15.75
C SER A 278 -0.93 13.68 16.83
N ASP A 279 -0.94 12.89 17.92
CA ASP A 279 0.16 12.86 18.89
C ASP A 279 0.95 11.56 18.69
N LEU A 280 2.00 11.65 17.87
CA LEU A 280 2.88 10.51 17.58
C LEU A 280 3.64 10.06 18.83
N ASN A 281 4.00 10.96 19.75
CA ASN A 281 4.72 10.60 20.96
C ASN A 281 3.84 9.77 21.89
N ALA A 282 2.61 10.22 22.13
CA ALA A 282 1.64 9.47 22.93
C ALA A 282 1.27 8.14 22.25
N THR A 283 1.11 8.13 20.94
CA THR A 283 0.83 6.90 20.17
C THR A 283 1.95 5.88 20.29
N VAL A 284 3.20 6.32 20.20
CA VAL A 284 4.37 5.45 20.35
C VAL A 284 4.50 4.95 21.79
N ALA A 285 4.26 5.79 22.80
CA ALA A 285 4.31 5.39 24.20
C ALA A 285 3.23 4.34 24.55
N ASP A 286 2.00 4.50 24.02
CA ASP A 286 0.92 3.52 24.14
C ASP A 286 1.30 2.19 23.47
N PHE A 287 1.83 2.24 22.25
CA PHE A 287 2.35 1.07 21.54
C PHE A 287 3.44 0.35 22.35
N GLN A 288 4.45 1.08 22.85
CA GLN A 288 5.52 0.52 23.69
C GLN A 288 4.97 -0.18 24.93
N THR A 289 4.03 0.48 25.63
CA THR A 289 3.39 -0.09 26.82
C THR A 289 2.70 -1.41 26.48
N LYS A 290 1.97 -1.45 25.36
CA LYS A 290 1.24 -2.64 24.90
C LYS A 290 2.13 -3.77 24.42
N VAL A 291 3.28 -3.45 23.82
CA VAL A 291 4.33 -4.46 23.56
C VAL A 291 4.86 -5.00 24.87
N GLN A 292 5.22 -4.13 25.82
CA GLN A 292 5.81 -4.53 27.10
C GLN A 292 4.88 -5.42 27.93
N THR A 293 3.58 -5.13 27.98
CA THR A 293 2.60 -5.96 28.68
C THR A 293 2.26 -7.25 27.93
N GLY A 294 2.67 -7.40 26.67
CA GLY A 294 2.34 -8.54 25.83
C GLY A 294 0.89 -8.54 25.33
N ASP A 295 0.24 -7.37 25.32
CA ASP A 295 -1.17 -7.18 24.95
C ASP A 295 -1.38 -7.09 23.42
N LEU A 296 -0.32 -6.98 22.62
CA LEU A 296 -0.41 -6.92 21.16
C LEU A 296 -0.37 -8.33 20.55
N PHE A 297 -1.55 -8.91 20.38
CA PHE A 297 -1.76 -10.20 19.71
C PHE A 297 -3.09 -10.21 18.96
N GLY A 298 -3.27 -11.13 18.02
CA GLY A 298 -4.51 -11.23 17.28
C GLY A 298 -4.52 -12.34 16.24
N ASP A 299 -5.60 -12.39 15.48
CA ASP A 299 -5.77 -13.27 14.35
C ASP A 299 -6.06 -12.46 13.09
N THR A 300 -5.34 -12.82 12.03
CA THR A 300 -5.67 -12.42 10.66
C THR A 300 -6.40 -13.58 10.00
N LYS A 301 -6.82 -13.40 8.73
CA LYS A 301 -7.38 -14.50 7.94
C LYS A 301 -6.43 -15.70 7.82
N ASP A 302 -5.13 -15.44 7.88
CA ASP A 302 -4.09 -16.39 7.48
C ASP A 302 -3.24 -16.90 8.65
N VAL A 303 -3.06 -16.11 9.71
CA VAL A 303 -2.23 -16.47 10.88
C VAL A 303 -2.77 -15.90 12.19
N CYS A 304 -2.49 -16.60 13.28
CA CYS A 304 -2.48 -16.04 14.63
C CYS A 304 -1.09 -15.41 14.87
N PHE A 305 -1.04 -14.27 15.55
CA PHE A 305 0.21 -13.54 15.78
C PHE A 305 0.30 -12.90 17.16
N LYS A 306 1.54 -12.69 17.63
CA LYS A 306 1.86 -11.87 18.81
C LYS A 306 3.14 -11.08 18.57
N VAL A 307 3.12 -9.82 18.99
CA VAL A 307 4.32 -8.97 18.99
C VAL A 307 5.18 -9.36 20.19
N ILE A 308 6.44 -9.73 19.92
CA ILE A 308 7.38 -10.18 20.97
C ILE A 308 8.42 -9.11 21.32
N SER A 309 8.73 -8.22 20.38
CA SER A 309 9.61 -7.08 20.61
C SER A 309 9.37 -5.98 19.59
N SER A 310 9.79 -4.77 19.94
CA SER A 310 9.78 -3.62 19.04
C SER A 310 10.91 -2.66 19.37
N GLN A 311 11.41 -1.96 18.35
CA GLN A 311 12.38 -0.89 18.48
C GLN A 311 11.98 0.31 17.61
N GLY A 312 12.25 1.51 18.10
CA GLY A 312 12.15 2.74 17.34
C GLY A 312 13.46 3.02 16.62
N CYS A 313 13.36 3.46 15.38
CA CYS A 313 14.50 3.77 14.52
C CYS A 313 14.51 5.27 14.22
N SER A 314 15.62 5.95 14.52
CA SER A 314 15.78 7.38 14.21
C SER A 314 16.17 7.61 12.75
N ASP A 315 16.67 6.59 12.06
CA ASP A 315 17.06 6.61 10.65
C ASP A 315 16.35 5.51 9.82
N ALA A 316 16.59 5.52 8.51
CA ALA A 316 15.95 4.65 7.54
C ALA A 316 16.36 3.18 7.63
N ASN A 317 17.60 2.90 8.04
CA ASN A 317 18.17 1.55 8.13
C ASN A 317 18.04 0.98 9.55
N CYS A 318 17.61 1.79 10.51
CA CYS A 318 17.59 1.46 11.92
C CYS A 318 18.99 1.21 12.52
N ASP A 319 19.97 1.97 12.03
CA ASP A 319 21.33 1.98 12.59
C ASP A 319 21.38 2.73 13.95
N VAL A 320 20.43 3.64 14.17
CA VAL A 320 20.24 4.46 15.37
C VAL A 320 18.89 4.10 16.01
N ILE A 321 18.95 3.52 17.20
CA ILE A 321 17.77 3.07 17.95
C ILE A 321 17.32 4.16 18.92
N SER A 322 16.07 4.60 18.81
CA SER A 322 15.46 5.58 19.72
C SER A 322 14.81 4.95 20.95
N PHE A 323 14.29 3.72 20.83
CA PHE A 323 13.82 2.92 21.95
C PHE A 323 13.88 1.43 21.62
N ASN A 324 13.87 0.58 22.65
CA ASN A 324 13.71 -0.86 22.49
C ASN A 324 12.84 -1.41 23.63
N VAL A 325 11.84 -2.21 23.28
CA VAL A 325 10.92 -2.85 24.20
C VAL A 325 10.77 -4.31 23.83
N THR A 326 10.90 -5.18 24.82
CA THR A 326 10.59 -6.61 24.70
C THR A 326 9.34 -6.91 25.52
N ALA A 327 8.46 -7.76 25.00
CA ALA A 327 7.29 -8.19 25.74
C ALA A 327 7.71 -8.95 27.00
N ASN A 328 7.06 -8.66 28.13
CA ASN A 328 7.28 -9.42 29.35
C ASN A 328 7.03 -10.91 29.07
N PRO A 329 7.90 -11.81 29.56
CA PRO A 329 7.62 -13.23 29.54
C PRO A 329 6.27 -13.44 30.21
N PHE A 330 5.39 -14.23 29.58
CA PHE A 330 4.12 -14.55 30.20
C PHE A 330 4.41 -15.26 31.53
N VAL A 331 4.21 -14.57 32.65
CA VAL A 331 4.20 -15.22 33.96
C VAL A 331 2.90 -15.99 33.98
N LYS A 332 3.01 -17.30 33.80
CA LYS A 332 1.88 -18.21 33.95
C LYS A 332 1.38 -18.03 35.37
N GLU A 333 0.19 -17.46 35.55
CA GLU A 333 -0.53 -17.66 36.81
C GLU A 333 -0.71 -19.17 36.94
N THR A 334 0.13 -19.79 37.76
CA THR A 334 -0.17 -21.09 38.32
C THR A 334 -1.36 -20.86 39.23
N SER A 335 -2.57 -20.88 38.66
CA SER A 335 -3.75 -21.12 39.47
C SER A 335 -3.54 -22.51 40.07
N ASP A 336 -3.18 -22.53 41.34
CA ASP A 336 -3.13 -23.71 42.19
C ASP A 336 -4.58 -24.16 42.43
N HIS A 337 -5.25 -24.53 41.35
CA HIS A 337 -6.55 -25.17 41.36
C HIS A 337 -6.28 -26.62 41.04
N THR A 338 -6.08 -27.39 42.10
CA THR A 338 -6.30 -28.83 42.10
C THR A 338 -7.58 -29.12 41.30
N PRO A 339 -7.51 -29.93 40.23
CA PRO A 339 -8.67 -30.25 39.43
C PRO A 339 -9.62 -31.09 40.26
N VAL A 340 -10.74 -30.50 40.69
CA VAL A 340 -11.89 -31.28 41.15
C VAL A 340 -12.43 -32.00 39.91
N LYS A 341 -12.21 -33.31 39.85
CA LYS A 341 -12.83 -34.20 38.87
C LYS A 341 -14.35 -34.15 39.05
N THR A 342 -15.04 -33.39 38.21
CA THR A 342 -16.47 -33.60 37.97
C THR A 342 -16.63 -34.37 36.67
N ASN A 343 -17.10 -35.61 36.79
CA ASN A 343 -17.49 -36.47 35.68
C ASN A 343 -18.75 -35.90 35.03
N ASN A 344 -18.62 -34.95 34.10
CA ASN A 344 -19.69 -34.63 33.16
C ASN A 344 -19.15 -34.70 31.73
N LYS A 345 -19.54 -35.77 31.04
CA LYS A 345 -19.36 -35.93 29.60
C LYS A 345 -20.18 -34.85 28.89
N ILE A 346 -19.51 -33.90 28.25
CA ILE A 346 -20.13 -33.01 27.27
C ILE A 346 -20.24 -33.80 25.96
N TYR A 347 -21.45 -34.15 25.56
CA TYR A 347 -21.74 -34.67 24.23
C TYR A 347 -21.89 -33.49 23.26
N ILE A 348 -21.00 -33.39 22.27
CA ILE A 348 -21.18 -32.50 21.12
C ILE A 348 -22.00 -33.27 20.08
N ILE A 349 -23.26 -32.88 19.88
CA ILE A 349 -24.10 -33.39 18.80
C ILE A 349 -23.68 -32.65 17.52
N ILE A 350 -23.03 -33.35 16.59
CA ILE A 350 -22.72 -32.82 15.26
C ILE A 350 -23.90 -33.15 14.33
N GLY A 351 -24.74 -32.16 14.05
CA GLY A 351 -25.69 -32.22 12.93
C GLY A 351 -24.96 -31.95 11.62
N MET A 352 -24.81 -32.97 10.77
CA MET A 352 -24.23 -32.80 9.44
C MET A 352 -25.25 -32.15 8.50
N SER A 353 -25.03 -30.89 8.15
CA SER A 353 -25.56 -30.29 6.93
C SER A 353 -24.39 -29.76 6.09
N SER A 354 -24.57 -29.73 4.77
CA SER A 354 -23.56 -29.50 3.72
C SER A 354 -22.84 -28.14 3.76
N LEU A 355 -23.08 -27.29 4.77
CA LEU A 355 -22.26 -26.11 5.10
C LEU A 355 -21.05 -26.41 5.99
N GLY A 356 -20.86 -27.67 6.42
CA GLY A 356 -19.91 -28.05 7.46
C GLY A 356 -18.43 -27.77 7.19
N LEU A 357 -17.99 -27.66 5.93
CA LEU A 357 -16.56 -27.48 5.64
C LEU A 357 -16.04 -26.07 5.95
N LEU A 358 -16.87 -25.03 5.73
CA LEU A 358 -16.46 -23.64 5.99
C LEU A 358 -16.45 -23.35 7.50
N VAL A 359 -17.45 -23.87 8.21
CA VAL A 359 -17.64 -23.68 9.65
C VAL A 359 -16.54 -24.38 10.45
N LEU A 360 -16.10 -25.58 10.01
CA LEU A 360 -14.99 -26.31 10.64
C LEU A 360 -13.66 -25.54 10.58
N VAL A 361 -13.35 -24.86 9.47
CA VAL A 361 -12.08 -24.11 9.35
C VAL A 361 -12.04 -22.89 10.27
N THR A 362 -13.16 -22.17 10.40
CA THR A 362 -13.27 -21.05 11.34
C THR A 362 -13.24 -21.49 12.81
N ILE A 363 -13.89 -22.61 13.15
CA ILE A 363 -13.89 -23.13 14.53
C ILE A 363 -12.50 -23.67 14.90
N VAL A 364 -11.81 -24.36 13.99
CA VAL A 364 -10.44 -24.85 14.25
C VAL A 364 -9.47 -23.68 14.43
N SER A 365 -9.54 -22.64 13.60
CA SER A 365 -8.68 -21.45 13.76
C SER A 365 -8.94 -20.72 15.08
N ALA A 366 -10.21 -20.56 15.48
CA ALA A 366 -10.58 -19.98 16.78
C ALA A 366 -10.14 -20.85 17.97
N ILE A 367 -10.19 -22.18 17.86
CA ILE A 367 -9.73 -23.12 18.90
C ILE A 367 -8.20 -23.12 19.02
N PHE A 368 -7.47 -23.04 17.91
CA PHE A 368 -6.00 -22.93 17.93
C PHE A 368 -5.54 -21.60 18.53
N CYS A 369 -6.16 -20.48 18.15
CA CYS A 369 -5.89 -19.18 18.76
C CYS A 369 -6.30 -19.13 20.26
N SER A 370 -7.36 -19.84 20.65
CA SER A 370 -7.76 -20.03 22.06
C SER A 370 -6.75 -20.87 22.86
N HIS A 371 -6.17 -21.90 22.24
CA HIS A 371 -5.04 -22.62 22.85
C HIS A 371 -3.82 -21.73 23.03
N TRP A 372 -3.58 -20.76 22.15
CA TRP A 372 -2.49 -19.79 22.29
C TRP A 372 -2.74 -18.80 23.44
N LYS A 373 -3.99 -18.38 23.65
CA LYS A 373 -4.39 -17.61 24.86
C LYS A 373 -4.19 -18.39 26.17
N HIS A 374 -4.14 -19.73 26.13
CA HIS A 374 -4.11 -20.57 27.32
C HIS A 374 -2.90 -21.54 27.43
N GLY A 375 -1.96 -21.54 26.48
CA GLY A 375 -1.14 -22.73 26.25
C GLY A 375 0.25 -22.48 25.67
N PHE A 376 1.12 -21.79 26.41
CA PHE A 376 2.53 -22.18 26.45
C PHE A 376 2.75 -23.01 27.73
N GLY A 377 2.94 -24.31 27.54
CA GLY A 377 2.97 -25.25 28.66
C GLY A 377 3.11 -26.70 28.25
N LYS A 378 4.12 -27.02 27.44
CA LYS A 378 4.78 -28.33 27.55
C LYS A 378 6.28 -28.14 27.50
N THR A 379 6.87 -27.98 28.69
CA THR A 379 8.22 -28.49 28.95
C THR A 379 8.19 -29.98 28.63
N VAL A 380 8.86 -30.37 27.56
CA VAL A 380 9.27 -31.77 27.36
C VAL A 380 10.37 -32.04 28.39
N LYS A 381 10.08 -32.93 29.33
CA LYS A 381 11.11 -33.60 30.13
C LYS A 381 11.72 -34.71 29.31
#